data_AF-B4LRZ7-F1
#
_entry.id   AF-B4LRZ7-F1
#
_cell.length_a   1.000
_cell.length_b   1.000
_cell.length_c   1.000
_cell.angle_alpha   90.00
_cell.angle_beta   90.00
_cell.angle_gamma   90.00
#
_symmetry.space_group_name_H-M   'P 1'
#
loop_
_entity.id
_entity.type
_entity.pdbx_description
1 polymer ?
#
loop_
_entity_poly.entity_id
_entity_poly.type
_entity_poly.pdbx_seq_one_letter_code
_entity_poly.pdbx_strand_id
1 'polypeptide(L)'
;MADMHEGIVTAIILLYQLFLYIRSINPIKREALLLVIHNFFMYYIINRFKHLAQTSINSPGPVNTFYYVPFVYEEPAKHQAHEDLHLVLKSTTWNFLETLFRHHLALLLPFILALLVPRCKLVYVSSMVILSNLTICMCFIYSMWKWLVLSGFSLSLQLLPIFFLGPVVQLLLMFRFTGNMLLNLWIVV
;
A
#
# COMPACT_ATOMS: atom_id res chain seq x y z
N MET A 1 9.48 6.61 40.96
CA MET A 1 8.67 5.43 40.58
C MET A 1 7.19 5.77 40.39
N ALA A 2 6.60 6.71 41.16
CA ALA A 2 5.21 7.16 40.98
C ALA A 2 4.95 7.77 39.58
N ASP A 3 5.84 8.66 39.10
CA ASP A 3 5.67 9.34 37.80
C ASP A 3 5.65 8.38 36.59
N MET A 4 6.42 7.29 36.64
CA MET A 4 6.45 6.29 35.57
C MET A 4 5.14 5.49 35.54
N HIS A 5 4.58 5.19 36.72
CA HIS A 5 3.31 4.48 36.83
C HIS A 5 2.14 5.36 36.38
N GLU A 6 2.13 6.65 36.72
CA GLU A 6 1.14 7.62 36.23
C GLU A 6 1.22 7.82 34.71
N GLY A 7 2.43 7.86 34.15
CA GLY A 7 2.64 7.92 32.70
C GLY A 7 2.08 6.69 31.97
N ILE A 8 2.33 5.48 32.51
CA ILE A 8 1.79 4.23 31.95
C ILE A 8 0.26 4.21 32.02
N VAL A 9 -0.32 4.58 33.16
CA VAL A 9 -1.78 4.60 33.33
C VAL A 9 -2.43 5.60 32.38
N THR A 10 -1.83 6.78 32.22
CA THR A 10 -2.33 7.81 31.29
C THR A 10 -2.25 7.34 29.84
N ALA A 11 -1.16 6.66 29.44
CA ALA A 11 -1.04 6.05 28.13
C ALA A 11 -2.10 4.98 27.87
N ILE A 12 -2.40 4.13 28.86
CA ILE A 12 -3.46 3.10 28.77
C ILE A 12 -4.83 3.77 28.59
N ILE A 13 -5.14 4.81 29.37
CA ILE A 13 -6.41 5.55 29.26
C ILE A 13 -6.54 6.19 27.88
N LEU A 14 -5.49 6.84 27.38
CA LEU A 14 -5.47 7.44 26.05
C LEU A 14 -5.68 6.41 24.93
N LEU A 15 -4.99 5.27 25.01
CA LEU A 15 -5.16 4.17 24.05
C LEU A 15 -6.59 3.62 24.08
N TYR A 16 -7.16 3.47 25.27
CA TYR A 16 -8.53 3.00 25.44
C TYR A 16 -9.57 3.98 24.87
N GLN A 17 -9.40 5.28 25.14
CA GLN A 17 -10.27 6.32 24.58
C GLN A 17 -10.16 6.39 23.05
N LEU A 18 -8.94 6.27 22.51
CA LEU A 18 -8.72 6.21 21.07
C LEU A 18 -9.40 4.98 20.46
N PHE A 19 -9.32 3.83 21.10
CA PHE A 19 -9.99 2.60 20.67
C PHE A 19 -11.53 2.76 20.66
N LEU A 20 -12.10 3.30 21.73
CA LEU A 20 -13.55 3.57 21.81
C LEU A 20 -14.00 4.56 20.73
N TYR A 21 -13.22 5.61 20.49
CA TYR A 21 -13.48 6.56 19.42
C TYR A 21 -13.49 5.88 18.05
N ILE A 22 -12.48 5.07 17.73
CA ILE A 22 -12.41 4.32 16.46
C ILE A 22 -13.60 3.34 16.32
N ARG A 23 -14.05 2.74 17.44
CA ARG A 23 -15.20 1.83 17.44
C ARG A 23 -16.51 2.57 17.15
N SER A 24 -16.63 3.84 17.53
CA SER A 24 -17.83 4.66 17.28
C SER A 24 -18.00 5.09 15.81
N ILE A 25 -16.92 5.03 15.01
CA ILE A 25 -16.96 5.37 13.59
C ILE A 25 -17.77 4.30 12.83
N ASN A 26 -18.63 4.76 11.90
CA ASN A 26 -19.38 3.87 11.01
C ASN A 26 -18.44 2.81 10.39
N PRO A 27 -18.79 1.51 10.46
CA PRO A 27 -17.92 0.43 10.02
C PRO A 27 -17.42 0.58 8.58
N ILE A 28 -18.24 1.14 7.67
CA ILE A 28 -17.85 1.39 6.29
C ILE A 28 -16.74 2.45 6.23
N LYS A 29 -16.92 3.58 6.95
CA LYS A 29 -15.94 4.68 6.98
C LYS A 29 -14.62 4.22 7.61
N ARG A 30 -14.69 3.36 8.64
CA ARG A 30 -13.50 2.80 9.28
C ARG A 30 -12.70 1.92 8.33
N GLU A 31 -13.34 0.96 7.65
CA GLU A 31 -12.63 0.11 6.69
C GLU A 31 -12.10 0.91 5.49
N ALA A 32 -12.85 1.91 5.04
CA ALA A 32 -12.40 2.80 3.97
C ALA A 32 -11.15 3.61 4.37
N LEU A 33 -11.13 4.13 5.61
CA LEU A 33 -9.98 4.87 6.14
C LEU A 33 -8.75 3.95 6.30
N LEU A 34 -8.95 2.72 6.76
CA LEU A 34 -7.87 1.71 6.78
C LEU A 34 -7.33 1.42 5.38
N LEU A 35 -8.21 1.30 4.38
CA LEU A 35 -7.81 1.11 2.98
C LEU A 35 -7.02 2.31 2.44
N VAL A 36 -7.42 3.54 2.76
CA VAL A 36 -6.69 4.76 2.39
C VAL A 36 -5.30 4.78 3.03
N ILE A 37 -5.22 4.55 4.34
CA ILE A 37 -3.94 4.51 5.08
C ILE A 37 -3.02 3.45 4.49
N HIS A 38 -3.56 2.25 4.22
CA HIS A 38 -2.79 1.17 3.65
C HIS A 38 -2.31 1.47 2.23
N ASN A 39 -3.08 2.21 1.43
CA ASN A 39 -2.62 2.68 0.12
C ASN A 39 -1.43 3.64 0.19
N PHE A 40 -1.37 4.52 1.21
CA PHE A 40 -0.17 5.29 1.47
C PHE A 40 0.98 4.40 1.95
N PHE A 41 0.70 3.39 2.76
CA PHE A 41 1.73 2.44 3.20
C PHE A 41 2.28 1.58 2.03
N MET A 42 1.43 1.24 1.06
CA MET A 42 1.81 0.53 -0.17
C MET A 42 2.90 1.26 -0.95
N TYR A 43 2.97 2.59 -0.90
CA TYR A 43 4.08 3.35 -1.47
C TYR A 43 5.43 2.92 -0.87
N TYR A 44 5.51 2.83 0.46
CA TYR A 44 6.71 2.39 1.15
C TYR A 44 7.05 0.93 0.86
N ILE A 45 6.04 0.06 0.75
CA ILE A 45 6.23 -1.36 0.42
C ILE A 45 6.79 -1.52 -1.01
N ILE A 46 6.22 -0.80 -1.97
CA ILE A 46 6.69 -0.79 -3.37
C ILE A 46 8.13 -0.27 -3.44
N ASN A 47 8.46 0.81 -2.73
CA ASN A 47 9.82 1.33 -2.66
C ASN A 47 10.79 0.34 -2.00
N ARG A 48 10.36 -0.36 -0.95
CA ARG A 48 11.18 -1.40 -0.31
C ARG A 48 11.47 -2.55 -1.27
N PHE A 49 10.48 -2.98 -2.05
CA PHE A 49 10.68 -3.98 -3.09
C PHE A 49 11.64 -3.48 -4.18
N LYS A 50 11.52 -2.21 -4.57
CA LYS A 50 12.44 -1.59 -5.52
C LYS A 50 13.88 -1.58 -4.99
N HIS A 51 14.10 -1.19 -3.74
CA HIS A 51 15.42 -1.26 -3.11
C HIS A 51 15.95 -2.70 -3.04
N LEU A 52 15.10 -3.66 -2.69
CA LEU A 52 15.46 -5.08 -2.69
C LEU A 52 15.93 -5.53 -4.09
N ALA A 53 15.17 -5.17 -5.13
CA ALA A 53 15.53 -5.44 -6.52
C ALA A 53 16.85 -4.74 -6.92
N GLN A 54 17.10 -3.51 -6.47
CA GLN A 54 18.36 -2.81 -6.71
C GLN A 54 19.55 -3.47 -6.01
N THR A 55 19.40 -3.84 -4.72
CA THR A 55 20.46 -4.51 -3.95
C THR A 55 20.82 -5.87 -4.54
N SER A 56 19.85 -6.58 -5.13
CA SER A 56 20.10 -7.86 -5.80
C SER A 56 21.00 -7.77 -7.04
N ILE A 57 21.23 -6.55 -7.56
CA ILE A 57 22.00 -6.29 -8.79
C ILE A 57 23.37 -5.66 -8.46
N ASN A 58 23.66 -5.35 -7.19
CA ASN A 58 24.81 -4.51 -6.80
C ASN A 58 24.91 -3.20 -7.63
N SER A 59 23.76 -2.68 -8.10
CA SER A 59 23.70 -1.44 -8.88
C SER A 59 23.62 -0.24 -7.94
N PRO A 60 24.61 0.68 -7.94
CA PRO A 60 24.63 1.81 -7.02
C PRO A 60 23.74 2.99 -7.49
N GLY A 61 22.63 2.75 -8.21
CA GLY A 61 21.68 3.84 -8.47
C GLY A 61 20.44 3.55 -9.33
N PRO A 62 19.80 4.59 -9.90
CA PRO A 62 18.35 4.65 -9.96
C PRO A 62 17.78 3.92 -11.19
N VAL A 63 16.72 3.17 -10.93
CA VAL A 63 15.84 2.63 -11.97
C VAL A 63 14.44 3.13 -11.65
N ASN A 64 14.09 4.31 -12.18
CA ASN A 64 12.79 5.00 -12.12
C ASN A 64 12.29 5.46 -10.73
N THR A 65 12.35 6.76 -10.51
CA THR A 65 11.90 7.51 -9.33
C THR A 65 10.40 7.80 -9.41
N PHE A 66 9.63 7.44 -8.38
CA PHE A 66 8.33 8.07 -8.12
C PHE A 66 8.58 9.55 -7.81
N TYR A 67 8.23 10.45 -8.74
CA TYR A 67 8.56 11.89 -8.69
C TYR A 67 7.89 12.71 -7.56
N TYR A 68 7.15 12.11 -6.62
CA TYR A 68 6.25 12.86 -5.74
C TYR A 68 6.50 12.74 -4.23
N VAL A 69 7.54 12.05 -3.77
CA VAL A 69 7.96 12.12 -2.35
C VAL A 69 9.44 12.50 -2.27
N PRO A 70 9.76 13.76 -1.89
CA PRO A 70 11.10 14.33 -1.99
C PRO A 70 12.07 13.87 -0.87
N PHE A 71 11.71 12.85 -0.09
CA PHE A 71 12.47 12.45 1.11
C PHE A 71 13.49 11.33 0.90
N VAL A 72 13.80 10.97 -0.35
CA VAL A 72 14.84 9.96 -0.62
C VAL A 72 15.90 10.58 -1.53
N TYR A 73 17.04 10.88 -0.94
CA TYR A 73 18.26 11.30 -1.63
C TYR A 73 18.83 10.06 -2.34
N GLU A 74 18.98 10.08 -3.68
CA GLU A 74 19.51 8.92 -4.43
C GLU A 74 20.62 9.37 -5.40
N GLU A 75 21.81 8.76 -5.27
CA GLU A 75 22.96 8.91 -6.19
C GLU A 75 22.83 8.00 -7.44
N PRO A 76 23.43 8.38 -8.59
CA PRO A 76 23.31 7.66 -9.86
C PRO A 76 24.12 6.35 -9.96
N ALA A 77 23.59 5.35 -10.70
CA ALA A 77 24.17 4.01 -10.83
C ALA A 77 25.39 3.98 -11.74
N LYS A 78 26.43 3.28 -11.29
CA LYS A 78 27.52 2.78 -12.14
C LYS A 78 27.17 1.38 -12.66
N HIS A 79 27.26 1.20 -13.97
CA HIS A 79 26.94 -0.05 -14.68
C HIS A 79 27.78 -1.24 -14.19
N GLN A 80 27.16 -2.32 -13.68
CA GLN A 80 27.79 -3.64 -13.57
C GLN A 80 26.81 -4.83 -13.79
N ALA A 81 27.30 -5.78 -14.60
CA ALA A 81 27.14 -7.24 -14.72
C ALA A 81 25.80 -8.01 -14.47
N HIS A 82 24.73 -7.45 -13.91
CA HIS A 82 23.46 -8.20 -13.70
C HIS A 82 22.28 -7.52 -14.42
N GLU A 83 22.30 -7.56 -15.76
CA GLU A 83 21.29 -6.92 -16.61
C GLU A 83 19.88 -7.54 -16.47
N ASP A 84 19.77 -8.84 -16.13
CA ASP A 84 18.49 -9.56 -16.17
C ASP A 84 17.53 -9.20 -15.03
N LEU A 85 18.05 -8.98 -13.82
CA LEU A 85 17.25 -8.53 -12.67
C LEU A 85 16.74 -7.09 -12.88
N HIS A 86 17.48 -6.29 -13.66
CA HIS A 86 17.09 -4.94 -14.06
C HIS A 86 15.89 -4.95 -15.05
N LEU A 87 15.59 -6.09 -15.69
CA LEU A 87 14.45 -6.27 -16.60
C LEU A 87 13.09 -6.27 -15.88
N VAL A 88 13.05 -6.50 -14.56
CA VAL A 88 11.79 -6.41 -13.79
C VAL A 88 11.37 -4.94 -13.67
N LEU A 89 12.28 -4.07 -13.24
CA LEU A 89 12.02 -2.64 -13.08
C LEU A 89 11.95 -1.88 -14.42
N LYS A 90 12.57 -2.40 -15.48
CA LYS A 90 12.42 -1.89 -16.86
C LYS A 90 11.19 -2.45 -17.59
N SER A 91 10.44 -3.37 -16.98
CA SER A 91 9.30 -4.00 -17.65
C SER A 91 8.14 -3.02 -17.89
N THR A 92 7.41 -3.24 -18.98
CA THR A 92 6.17 -2.51 -19.28
C THR A 92 5.15 -2.67 -18.15
N THR A 93 5.11 -3.83 -17.50
CA THR A 93 4.25 -4.11 -16.34
C THR A 93 4.61 -3.26 -15.12
N TRP A 94 5.89 -3.03 -14.87
CA TRP A 94 6.34 -2.18 -13.77
C TRP A 94 6.03 -0.71 -14.03
N ASN A 95 6.31 -0.21 -15.23
CA ASN A 95 5.98 1.15 -15.63
C ASN A 95 4.45 1.40 -15.60
N PHE A 96 3.65 0.41 -15.99
CA PHE A 96 2.21 0.45 -15.86
C PHE A 96 1.77 0.51 -14.40
N LEU A 97 2.35 -0.32 -13.52
CA LEU A 97 2.10 -0.29 -12.08
C LEU A 97 2.40 1.08 -11.48
N GLU A 98 3.56 1.67 -11.77
CA GLU A 98 3.92 2.99 -11.25
C GLU A 98 2.94 4.06 -11.72
N THR A 99 2.57 4.03 -12.99
CA THR A 99 1.62 4.98 -13.58
C THR A 99 0.24 4.82 -12.95
N LEU A 100 -0.25 3.58 -12.84
CA LEU A 100 -1.53 3.26 -12.23
C LEU A 100 -1.57 3.68 -10.76
N PHE A 101 -0.50 3.42 -10.00
CA PHE A 101 -0.40 3.81 -8.59
C PHE A 101 -0.51 5.33 -8.41
N ARG A 102 0.08 6.13 -9.31
CA ARG A 102 -0.05 7.60 -9.30
C ARG A 102 -1.50 8.04 -9.50
N HIS A 103 -2.19 7.47 -10.48
CA HIS A 103 -3.60 7.78 -10.74
C HIS A 103 -4.50 7.31 -9.60
N HIS A 104 -4.15 6.18 -8.97
CA HIS A 104 -4.86 5.66 -7.82
C HIS A 104 -4.74 6.56 -6.59
N LEU A 105 -3.56 7.12 -6.31
CA LEU A 105 -3.39 8.11 -5.25
C LEU A 105 -4.27 9.35 -5.50
N ALA A 106 -4.38 9.80 -6.75
CA ALA A 106 -5.31 10.88 -7.12
C ALA A 106 -6.79 10.49 -6.91
N LEU A 107 -7.13 9.21 -7.10
CA LEU A 107 -8.47 8.65 -6.85
C LEU A 107 -8.82 8.56 -5.35
N LEU A 108 -7.83 8.53 -4.44
CA LEU A 108 -8.10 8.50 -3.00
C LEU A 108 -8.75 9.79 -2.49
N LEU A 109 -8.43 10.94 -3.08
CA LEU A 109 -9.04 12.21 -2.69
C LEU A 109 -10.56 12.26 -2.94
N PRO A 110 -11.08 11.98 -4.16
CA PRO A 110 -12.52 11.90 -4.38
C PRO A 110 -13.18 10.76 -3.60
N PHE A 111 -12.45 9.68 -3.28
CA PHE A 111 -12.94 8.63 -2.40
C PHE A 111 -13.16 9.11 -0.96
N ILE A 112 -12.18 9.82 -0.38
CA ILE A 112 -12.32 10.43 0.95
C ILE A 112 -13.48 11.43 0.96
N LEU A 113 -13.60 12.25 -0.09
CA LEU A 113 -14.69 13.21 -0.20
C LEU A 113 -16.06 12.51 -0.28
N ALA A 114 -16.17 11.42 -1.05
CA ALA A 114 -17.39 10.63 -1.16
C ALA A 114 -17.80 9.96 0.17
N LEU A 115 -16.87 9.69 1.08
CA LEU A 115 -17.15 9.16 2.42
C LEU A 115 -17.64 10.24 3.41
N LEU A 116 -17.31 11.51 3.15
CA LEU A 116 -17.70 12.64 3.99
C LEU A 116 -19.07 13.19 3.58
N VAL A 117 -19.35 13.25 2.29
CA VAL A 117 -20.59 13.86 1.75
C VAL A 117 -21.71 12.82 1.65
N PRO A 118 -22.84 12.99 2.37
CA PRO A 118 -24.00 12.11 2.20
C PRO A 118 -24.58 12.25 0.77
N ARG A 119 -24.97 11.12 0.16
CA ARG A 119 -25.52 11.02 -1.23
C ARG A 119 -24.55 11.22 -2.39
N CYS A 120 -23.23 11.29 -2.14
CA CYS A 120 -22.26 11.15 -3.22
C CYS A 120 -22.30 9.72 -3.78
N LYS A 121 -21.90 9.53 -5.05
CA LYS A 121 -21.87 8.24 -5.78
C LYS A 121 -20.86 7.25 -5.16
N LEU A 122 -21.05 6.91 -3.88
CA LEU A 122 -20.12 6.19 -3.04
C LEU A 122 -19.86 4.81 -3.63
N VAL A 123 -20.92 4.12 -4.08
CA VAL A 123 -20.79 2.81 -4.73
C VAL A 123 -19.85 2.89 -5.93
N TYR A 124 -20.05 3.85 -6.82
CA TYR A 124 -19.23 4.02 -8.01
C TYR A 124 -17.76 4.32 -7.69
N VAL A 125 -17.51 5.30 -6.81
CA VAL A 125 -16.13 5.68 -6.43
C VAL A 125 -15.45 4.55 -5.67
N SER A 126 -16.15 3.88 -4.76
CA SER A 126 -15.64 2.69 -4.05
C SER A 126 -15.31 1.55 -5.01
N SER A 127 -16.16 1.26 -5.99
CA SER A 127 -15.90 0.23 -7.01
C SER A 127 -14.65 0.55 -7.83
N MET A 128 -14.44 1.82 -8.21
CA MET A 128 -13.22 2.24 -8.89
C MET A 128 -11.97 2.05 -8.02
N VAL A 129 -12.05 2.42 -6.73
CA VAL A 129 -10.94 2.24 -5.78
C VAL A 129 -10.63 0.76 -5.59
N ILE A 130 -11.64 -0.09 -5.44
CA ILE A 130 -11.46 -1.55 -5.32
C ILE A 130 -10.82 -2.12 -6.59
N LEU A 131 -11.32 -1.75 -7.77
CA LEU A 131 -10.78 -2.22 -9.04
C LEU A 131 -9.32 -1.81 -9.21
N SER A 132 -9.02 -0.53 -8.98
CA SER A 132 -7.65 0.00 -9.09
C SER A 132 -6.70 -0.68 -8.10
N ASN A 133 -7.13 -0.87 -6.85
CA ASN A 133 -6.38 -1.62 -5.84
C ASN A 133 -6.12 -3.07 -6.26
N LEU A 134 -7.10 -3.73 -6.88
CA LEU A 134 -6.96 -5.11 -7.38
C LEU A 134 -5.89 -5.15 -8.48
N THR A 135 -5.98 -4.24 -9.45
CA THR A 135 -5.05 -4.18 -10.58
C THR A 135 -3.62 -3.89 -10.11
N ILE A 136 -3.43 -2.94 -9.18
CA ILE A 136 -2.13 -2.66 -8.55
C ILE A 136 -1.59 -3.92 -7.86
N CYS A 137 -2.44 -4.61 -7.08
CA CYS A 137 -2.04 -5.82 -6.34
C CYS A 137 -1.59 -6.93 -7.30
N MET A 138 -2.33 -7.18 -8.37
CA MET A 138 -1.98 -8.19 -9.38
C MET A 138 -0.67 -7.85 -10.11
N CYS A 139 -0.50 -6.59 -10.52
CA CYS A 139 0.76 -6.15 -11.14
C CYS A 139 1.95 -6.27 -10.17
N PHE A 140 1.72 -6.02 -8.89
CA PHE A 140 2.77 -6.11 -7.88
C PHE A 140 3.17 -7.55 -7.60
N ILE A 141 2.19 -8.45 -7.41
CA ILE A 141 2.42 -9.90 -7.28
C ILE A 141 3.16 -10.43 -8.51
N TYR A 142 2.75 -10.04 -9.72
CA TYR A 142 3.44 -10.44 -10.94
C TYR A 142 4.91 -9.98 -10.95
N SER A 143 5.17 -8.75 -10.54
CA SER A 143 6.53 -8.20 -10.47
C SER A 143 7.39 -8.93 -9.42
N MET A 144 6.80 -9.26 -8.27
CA MET A 144 7.45 -10.08 -7.24
C MET A 144 7.77 -11.48 -7.74
N TRP A 145 6.81 -12.13 -8.43
CA TRP A 145 7.00 -13.45 -9.00
C TRP A 145 8.11 -13.45 -10.05
N LYS A 146 8.09 -12.48 -10.97
CA LYS A 146 9.12 -12.32 -12.00
C LYS A 146 10.50 -12.12 -11.37
N TRP A 147 10.58 -11.32 -10.30
CA TRP A 147 11.83 -11.13 -9.56
C TRP A 147 12.28 -12.43 -8.85
N LEU A 148 11.37 -13.15 -8.18
CA LEU A 148 11.68 -14.40 -7.49
C LEU A 148 12.27 -15.46 -8.43
N VAL A 149 11.71 -15.59 -9.64
CA VAL A 149 12.23 -16.49 -10.68
C VAL A 149 13.67 -16.16 -11.07
N LEU A 150 14.04 -14.87 -11.01
CA LEU A 150 15.37 -14.38 -11.38
C LEU A 150 16.35 -14.34 -10.20
N SER A 151 15.88 -14.19 -8.95
CA SER A 151 16.70 -13.83 -7.79
C SER A 151 17.19 -15.00 -6.92
N GLY A 152 16.91 -16.25 -7.27
CA GLY A 152 17.34 -17.42 -6.48
C GLY A 152 16.76 -17.49 -5.06
N PHE A 153 17.06 -18.56 -4.32
CA PHE A 153 16.39 -18.87 -3.04
C PHE A 153 16.83 -17.96 -1.87
N SER A 154 18.07 -17.46 -1.85
CA SER A 154 18.62 -16.67 -0.74
C SER A 154 17.91 -15.33 -0.52
N LEU A 155 17.45 -14.70 -1.59
CA LEU A 155 16.77 -13.40 -1.58
C LEU A 155 15.25 -13.52 -1.31
N SER A 156 14.70 -14.74 -1.33
CA SER A 156 13.26 -14.99 -1.12
C SER A 156 12.77 -14.64 0.29
N LEU A 157 13.62 -14.81 1.31
CA LEU A 157 13.27 -14.50 2.70
C LEU A 157 13.02 -13.00 2.94
N GLN A 158 13.71 -12.14 2.19
CA GLN A 158 13.53 -10.69 2.27
C GLN A 158 12.24 -10.21 1.60
N LEU A 159 11.68 -11.01 0.68
CA LEU A 159 10.40 -10.75 0.01
C LEU A 159 9.20 -11.05 0.91
N LEU A 160 9.34 -12.00 1.83
CA LEU A 160 8.27 -12.46 2.72
C LEU A 160 7.56 -11.32 3.49
N PRO A 161 8.26 -10.42 4.21
CA PRO A 161 7.60 -9.30 4.88
C PRO A 161 6.93 -8.32 3.89
N ILE A 162 7.46 -8.17 2.68
CA ILE A 162 6.91 -7.30 1.63
C ILE A 162 5.60 -7.90 1.09
N PHE A 163 5.56 -9.22 0.88
CA PHE A 163 4.38 -9.94 0.40
C PHE A 163 3.24 -9.91 1.42
N PHE A 164 3.55 -10.18 2.70
CA PHE A 164 2.53 -10.16 3.76
C PHE A 164 2.02 -8.75 4.02
N LEU A 165 2.90 -7.77 4.19
CA LEU A 165 2.47 -6.40 4.46
C LEU A 165 1.81 -5.75 3.24
N GLY A 166 2.15 -6.16 2.02
CA GLY A 166 1.61 -5.56 0.80
C GLY A 166 0.36 -6.29 0.33
N PRO A 167 0.49 -7.22 -0.65
CA PRO A 167 -0.62 -7.94 -1.24
C PRO A 167 -1.61 -8.57 -0.26
N VAL A 168 -1.13 -9.26 0.79
CA VAL A 168 -2.03 -10.00 1.70
C VAL A 168 -2.91 -9.04 2.51
N VAL A 169 -2.31 -8.03 3.14
CA VAL A 169 -3.07 -7.01 3.88
C VAL A 169 -3.99 -6.22 2.94
N GLN A 170 -3.51 -5.89 1.73
CA GLN A 170 -4.31 -5.18 0.73
C GLN A 170 -5.58 -5.96 0.36
N LEU A 171 -5.46 -7.25 0.03
CA LEU A 171 -6.60 -8.09 -0.31
C LEU A 171 -7.56 -8.27 0.87
N LEU A 172 -7.03 -8.43 2.09
CA LEU A 172 -7.84 -8.56 3.30
C LEU A 172 -8.67 -7.30 3.55
N LEU A 173 -8.07 -6.11 3.46
CA LEU A 173 -8.78 -4.84 3.63
C LEU A 173 -9.82 -4.63 2.55
N MET A 174 -9.50 -4.93 1.29
CA MET A 174 -10.45 -4.86 0.18
C MET A 174 -11.64 -5.79 0.37
N PHE A 175 -11.40 -7.03 0.81
CA PHE A 175 -12.46 -8.00 1.07
C PHE A 175 -13.37 -7.52 2.20
N ARG A 176 -12.79 -7.06 3.32
CA ARG A 176 -13.55 -6.51 4.45
C ARG A 176 -14.37 -5.28 4.07
N PHE A 177 -13.79 -4.36 3.31
CA PHE A 177 -14.50 -3.18 2.82
C PHE A 177 -15.66 -3.55 1.89
N THR A 178 -15.43 -4.43 0.92
CA THR A 178 -16.44 -4.90 -0.03
C THR A 178 -17.58 -5.63 0.69
N GLY A 179 -17.25 -6.53 1.62
CA GLY A 179 -18.24 -7.23 2.44
C GLY A 179 -19.12 -6.27 3.24
N ASN A 180 -18.52 -5.27 3.89
CA ASN A 180 -19.27 -4.26 4.62
C ASN A 180 -20.12 -3.37 3.72
N MET A 181 -19.70 -3.09 2.49
CA MET A 181 -20.52 -2.38 1.52
C MET A 181 -21.72 -3.21 1.05
N LEU A 182 -21.52 -4.51 0.78
CA LEU A 182 -22.59 -5.42 0.38
C LEU A 182 -23.65 -5.61 1.47
N LEU A 183 -23.22 -5.76 2.73
CA LEU A 183 -24.12 -5.93 3.86
C LEU A 183 -24.92 -4.65 4.19
N ASN A 184 -24.31 -3.48 4.00
CA ASN A 184 -24.92 -2.19 4.34
C ASN A 184 -25.47 -1.44 3.11
N LEU A 185 -25.60 -2.12 1.97
CA LEU A 185 -26.13 -1.53 0.73
C LEU A 185 -27.55 -0.96 0.92
N TRP A 186 -28.30 -1.50 1.89
CA TRP A 186 -29.62 -1.04 2.32
C TRP A 186 -29.64 0.27 3.12
N ILE A 187 -28.50 0.72 3.66
CA ILE A 187 -28.41 1.95 4.48
C ILE A 187 -27.95 3.15 3.62
N VAL A 188 -27.41 2.89 2.43
CA VAL A 188 -26.78 3.90 1.55
C VAL A 188 -27.67 4.30 0.37
N VAL A 189 -28.74 3.54 0.09
CA VAL A 189 -29.79 3.88 -0.91
C VAL A 189 -30.82 4.81 -0.30
#